data_AF-A0AA38U385-F1
#
_entry.id   AF-A0AA38U385-F1
#
_cell.length_a   1.000
_cell.length_b   1.000
_cell.length_c   1.000
_cell.angle_alpha   90.00
_cell.angle_beta   90.00
_cell.angle_gamma   90.00
#
_symmetry.space_group_name_H-M   'P 1'
#
loop_
_entity.id
_entity.type
_entity.pdbx_description
1 polymer ?
#
loop_
_entity_poly.entity_id
_entity_poly.type
_entity_poly.pdbx_seq_one_letter_code
_entity_poly.pdbx_strand_id
1 'polypeptide(L)'
;MERLKKKKGSYSQQMRTLARQLVKAGCARGKVGRLIRDTASVFGLQIKCEMSRRTVNRAVLEGWIASRMQLGYEMKRTGCAQDSTGHRHRNIEAHHIAYRAPDYSLPGAPLAQQPSIRLVSVNPTVDHSSAVSKEGWTNDLATIMSMYSTCPLSKRTSLALTIRELAQKLRGGNTDH
;
A
#
# COMPACT_ATOMS: atom_id res chain seq x y z
N MET A 1 -13.12 -4.38 31.87
CA MET A 1 -13.35 -3.29 30.90
C MET A 1 -12.11 -3.08 30.05
N GLU A 2 -12.09 -3.63 28.83
CA GLU A 2 -10.94 -3.56 27.94
C GLU A 2 -10.86 -2.19 27.25
N ARG A 3 -9.70 -1.53 27.28
CA ARG A 3 -9.51 -0.19 26.70
C ARG A 3 -9.01 -0.32 25.26
N LEU A 4 -9.79 0.14 24.29
CA LEU A 4 -9.38 0.22 22.88
C LEU A 4 -8.21 1.16 22.60
N LYS A 5 -8.04 2.18 23.44
CA LYS A 5 -6.96 3.16 23.35
C LYS A 5 -5.86 2.79 24.35
N LYS A 6 -4.60 2.82 23.90
CA LYS A 6 -3.43 2.74 24.78
C LYS A 6 -3.46 3.90 25.79
N LYS A 7 -2.64 3.84 26.84
CA LYS A 7 -2.48 4.88 27.90
C LYS A 7 -2.24 6.31 27.37
N LYS A 8 -1.96 6.51 26.07
CA LYS A 8 -1.76 7.81 25.41
C LYS A 8 -2.86 8.21 24.40
N GLY A 9 -4.04 7.60 24.46
CA GLY A 9 -5.17 7.96 23.59
C GLY A 9 -5.09 7.45 22.15
N SER A 10 -4.04 6.70 21.80
CA SER A 10 -3.85 6.09 20.47
C SER A 10 -4.50 4.71 20.37
N TYR A 11 -5.10 4.41 19.22
CA TYR A 11 -5.64 3.08 18.94
C TYR A 11 -4.51 2.06 18.75
N SER A 12 -4.74 0.83 19.21
CA SER A 12 -3.78 -0.27 19.03
C SER A 12 -3.53 -0.56 17.54
N GLN A 13 -2.43 -1.24 17.24
CA GLN A 13 -2.13 -1.64 15.86
C GLN A 13 -3.17 -2.63 15.34
N GLN A 14 -3.64 -3.56 16.18
CA GLN A 14 -4.70 -4.50 15.85
C GLN A 14 -5.99 -3.76 15.46
N MET A 15 -6.40 -2.74 16.22
CA MET A 15 -7.59 -1.95 15.90
C MET A 15 -7.47 -1.18 14.59
N ARG A 16 -6.30 -0.59 14.32
CA ARG A 16 -6.03 0.10 13.05
C ARG A 16 -6.03 -0.89 11.87
N THR A 17 -5.50 -2.10 12.08
CA THR A 17 -5.53 -3.18 11.09
C THR A 17 -6.96 -3.63 10.80
N LEU A 18 -7.78 -3.87 11.83
CA LEU A 18 -9.19 -4.21 11.69
C LEU A 18 -9.95 -3.13 10.93
N ALA A 19 -9.73 -1.85 11.27
CA ALA A 19 -10.34 -0.74 10.55
C ALA A 19 -9.97 -0.74 9.05
N ARG A 20 -8.71 -1.00 8.70
CA ARG A 20 -8.29 -1.14 7.30
C ARG A 20 -8.96 -2.33 6.61
N GLN A 21 -9.07 -3.48 7.27
CA GLN A 21 -9.71 -4.67 6.73
C GLN A 21 -11.20 -4.42 6.43
N LEU A 22 -11.92 -3.76 7.33
CA LEU A 22 -13.32 -3.39 7.11
C LEU A 22 -13.47 -2.42 5.93
N VAL A 23 -12.58 -1.42 5.81
CA VAL A 23 -12.59 -0.53 4.64
C VAL A 23 -12.28 -1.30 3.35
N LYS A 24 -11.34 -2.25 3.38
CA LYS A 24 -11.03 -3.12 2.23
C LYS A 24 -12.22 -4.01 1.85
N ALA A 25 -13.03 -4.43 2.82
CA ALA A 25 -14.28 -5.16 2.60
C ALA A 25 -15.44 -4.28 2.10
N GLY A 26 -15.21 -2.99 1.84
CA GLY A 26 -16.22 -2.08 1.31
C GLY A 26 -17.00 -1.30 2.37
N CYS A 27 -16.68 -1.44 3.66
CA CYS A 27 -17.38 -0.68 4.70
C CYS A 27 -17.09 0.82 4.58
N ALA A 28 -18.15 1.64 4.65
CA ALA A 28 -18.02 3.08 4.65
C ALA A 28 -17.18 3.55 5.85
N ARG A 29 -16.14 4.35 5.59
CA ARG A 29 -15.14 4.78 6.59
C ARG A 29 -15.75 5.47 7.81
N GLY A 30 -16.88 6.15 7.65
CA GLY A 30 -17.62 6.80 8.74
C GLY A 30 -18.48 5.85 9.59
N LYS A 31 -18.68 4.61 9.15
CA LYS A 31 -19.47 3.58 9.85
C LYS A 31 -18.60 2.52 10.52
N VAL A 32 -17.33 2.40 10.14
CA VAL A 32 -16.37 1.42 10.69
C VAL A 32 -16.29 1.47 12.22
N GLY A 33 -16.22 2.66 12.82
CA GLY A 33 -16.16 2.79 14.27
C GLY A 33 -17.38 2.21 14.97
N ARG A 34 -18.57 2.57 14.48
CA ARG A 34 -19.85 2.02 14.96
C ARG A 34 -19.93 0.51 14.77
N LEU A 35 -19.60 0.01 13.58
CA LEU A 35 -19.55 -1.43 13.28
C LEU A 35 -18.71 -2.20 14.30
N ILE A 36 -17.51 -1.72 14.61
CA ILE A 36 -16.63 -2.34 15.60
C ILE A 36 -17.28 -2.37 16.99
N ARG A 37 -17.94 -1.29 17.41
CA ARG A 37 -18.65 -1.25 18.70
C ARG A 37 -19.84 -2.21 18.72
N ASP A 38 -20.65 -2.20 17.66
CA ASP A 38 -21.86 -3.01 17.57
C ASP A 38 -21.47 -4.51 17.55
N THR A 39 -20.47 -4.90 16.75
CA THR A 39 -19.92 -6.27 16.76
C THR A 39 -19.37 -6.65 18.13
N ALA A 40 -18.64 -5.77 18.83
CA ALA A 40 -18.13 -6.07 20.16
C ALA A 40 -19.26 -6.30 21.19
N SER A 41 -20.37 -5.56 21.08
CA SER A 41 -21.53 -5.73 21.96
C SER A 41 -22.18 -7.10 21.84
N VAL A 42 -22.19 -7.70 20.63
CA VAL A 42 -22.66 -9.08 20.40
C VAL A 42 -21.83 -10.09 21.19
N PHE A 43 -20.53 -9.83 21.37
CA PHE A 43 -19.63 -10.65 22.19
C PHE A 43 -19.62 -10.26 23.68
N GLY A 44 -20.57 -9.42 24.13
CA GLY A 44 -20.64 -8.95 25.52
C GLY A 44 -19.56 -7.93 25.89
N LEU A 45 -18.81 -7.41 24.93
CA LEU A 45 -17.74 -6.42 25.15
C LEU A 45 -18.29 -5.00 25.01
N GLN A 46 -18.10 -4.20 26.06
CA GLN A 46 -18.50 -2.79 26.08
C GLN A 46 -17.35 -1.87 25.68
N ILE A 47 -17.42 -1.34 24.46
CA ILE A 47 -16.47 -0.40 23.89
C ILE A 47 -16.89 1.04 24.19
N LYS A 48 -16.13 1.74 25.05
CA LYS A 48 -16.43 3.13 25.44
C LYS A 48 -16.12 4.19 24.37
N CYS A 49 -15.26 3.89 23.41
CA CYS A 49 -14.81 4.88 22.45
C CYS A 49 -14.94 4.40 21.00
N GLU A 50 -15.51 5.25 20.16
CA GLU A 50 -15.73 4.96 18.74
C GLU A 50 -14.58 5.54 17.90
N MET A 51 -14.10 4.78 16.92
CA MET A 51 -13.16 5.31 15.93
C MET A 51 -13.87 6.29 15.00
N SER A 52 -13.43 7.55 15.02
CA SER A 52 -13.94 8.57 14.10
C SER A 52 -13.56 8.27 12.64
N ARG A 53 -14.34 8.79 11.68
CA ARG A 53 -14.00 8.77 10.25
C ARG A 53 -12.57 9.26 9.98
N ARG A 54 -12.14 10.33 10.67
CA ARG A 54 -10.79 10.89 10.56
C ARG A 54 -9.73 9.86 10.97
N THR A 55 -9.94 9.17 12.09
CA THR A 55 -9.01 8.15 12.57
C THR A 55 -8.93 6.97 11.62
N VAL A 56 -10.07 6.49 11.10
CA VAL A 56 -10.12 5.41 10.12
C VAL A 56 -9.38 5.80 8.85
N ASN A 57 -9.60 7.01 8.33
CA ASN A 57 -8.87 7.53 7.17
C ASN A 57 -7.36 7.56 7.41
N ARG A 58 -6.91 7.99 8.60
CA ARG A 58 -5.49 8.00 8.95
C ARG A 58 -4.92 6.59 9.01
N ALA A 59 -5.64 5.63 9.59
CA ALA A 59 -5.21 4.24 9.62
C ALA A 59 -5.04 3.62 8.22
N VAL A 60 -5.90 4.00 7.26
CA VAL A 60 -5.78 3.61 5.85
C VAL A 60 -4.57 4.26 5.19
N LEU A 61 -4.39 5.58 5.37
CA LEU A 61 -3.27 6.33 4.81
C LEU A 61 -1.92 5.83 5.34
N GLU A 62 -1.83 5.50 6.64
CA GLU A 62 -0.66 4.85 7.23
C GLU A 62 -0.33 3.52 6.54
N GLY A 63 -1.36 2.72 6.23
CA GLY A 63 -1.19 1.47 5.49
C GLY A 63 -0.69 1.69 4.07
N TRP A 64 -1.18 2.72 3.39
CA TRP A 64 -0.71 3.10 2.05
C TRP A 64 0.77 3.52 2.07
N ILE A 65 1.16 4.38 3.00
CA ILE A 65 2.57 4.80 3.19
C ILE A 65 3.46 3.57 3.44
N ALA A 66 3.04 2.69 4.35
CA ALA A 66 3.79 1.48 4.66
C ALA A 66 3.96 0.58 3.42
N SER A 67 2.91 0.45 2.59
CA SER A 67 3.00 -0.31 1.35
C SER A 67 4.00 0.29 0.36
N ARG A 68 4.06 1.62 0.23
CA ARG A 68 5.00 2.31 -0.68
C ARG A 68 6.44 2.17 -0.21
N MET A 69 6.68 2.23 1.10
CA MET A 69 8.00 1.92 1.68
C MET A 69 8.42 0.47 1.40
N GLN A 70 7.49 -0.47 1.50
CA GLN A 70 7.73 -1.89 1.19
C GLN A 70 8.03 -2.10 -0.30
N LEU A 71 7.26 -1.48 -1.20
CA LEU A 71 7.51 -1.51 -2.64
C LEU A 71 8.95 -1.08 -2.96
N GLY A 72 9.40 0.06 -2.42
CA GLY A 72 10.77 0.55 -2.64
C GLY A 72 11.84 -0.43 -2.16
N TYR A 73 11.63 -1.06 -1.00
CA TYR A 73 12.53 -2.10 -0.48
C TYR A 73 12.57 -3.34 -1.39
N GLU A 74 11.41 -3.81 -1.86
CA GLU A 74 11.32 -5.01 -2.70
C GLU A 74 11.90 -4.76 -4.12
N MET A 75 11.62 -3.60 -4.71
CA MET A 75 12.19 -3.15 -6.00
C MET A 75 13.72 -3.01 -5.93
N LYS A 76 14.25 -2.58 -4.79
CA LYS A 76 15.72 -2.54 -4.61
C LYS A 76 16.34 -3.93 -4.67
N ARG A 77 15.64 -4.99 -4.30
CA ARG A 77 16.21 -6.34 -4.22
C ARG A 77 16.03 -7.18 -5.48
N THR A 78 15.10 -6.81 -6.36
CA THR A 78 14.69 -7.68 -7.48
C THR A 78 14.47 -6.93 -8.79
N GLY A 79 14.66 -7.66 -9.89
CA GLY A 79 14.17 -7.21 -11.19
C GLY A 79 12.64 -7.18 -11.20
N CYS A 80 12.07 -6.23 -11.92
CA CYS A 80 10.63 -6.05 -11.98
C CYS A 80 10.13 -5.87 -13.42
N ALA A 81 8.88 -6.24 -13.65
CA ALA A 81 8.15 -5.96 -14.87
C ALA A 81 6.94 -5.09 -14.52
N GLN A 82 6.63 -4.13 -15.37
CA GLN A 82 5.51 -3.21 -15.17
C GLN A 82 4.38 -3.49 -16.16
N ASP A 83 3.16 -3.20 -15.75
CA ASP A 83 1.96 -3.36 -16.57
C ASP A 83 0.92 -2.32 -16.18
N SER A 84 0.19 -1.82 -17.16
CA SER A 84 -0.87 -0.83 -17.01
C SER A 84 -2.15 -1.36 -17.63
N THR A 85 -3.26 -1.30 -16.89
CA THR A 85 -4.58 -1.68 -17.43
C THR A 85 -5.54 -0.51 -17.39
N GLY A 86 -6.17 -0.21 -18.53
CA GLY A 86 -7.25 0.77 -18.64
C GLY A 86 -8.64 0.18 -18.37
N HIS A 87 -9.62 1.02 -18.02
CA HIS A 87 -11.02 0.58 -17.87
C HIS A 87 -11.94 1.30 -18.86
N ARG A 88 -12.36 0.57 -19.90
CA ARG A 88 -13.31 0.92 -20.98
C ARG A 88 -14.10 2.23 -20.77
N HIS A 89 -13.81 3.23 -21.61
CA HIS A 89 -14.48 4.55 -21.67
C HIS A 89 -14.38 5.38 -20.38
N ARG A 90 -13.58 4.93 -19.40
CA ARG A 90 -13.17 5.74 -18.26
C ARG A 90 -11.68 5.99 -18.35
N ASN A 91 -11.39 7.24 -18.09
CA ASN A 91 -10.07 7.83 -17.97
C ASN A 91 -9.40 7.33 -16.70
N ILE A 92 -9.06 6.04 -16.61
CA ILE A 92 -8.37 5.42 -15.47
C ILE A 92 -7.35 4.40 -15.98
N GLU A 93 -6.15 4.44 -15.40
CA GLU A 93 -5.06 3.49 -15.60
C GLU A 93 -4.61 2.94 -14.25
N ALA A 94 -4.49 1.61 -14.17
CA ALA A 94 -4.03 0.91 -12.99
C ALA A 94 -2.62 0.36 -13.22
N HIS A 95 -1.66 0.87 -12.45
CA HIS A 95 -0.25 0.48 -12.53
C HIS A 95 0.03 -0.71 -11.64
N HIS A 96 0.63 -1.75 -12.20
CA HIS A 96 1.02 -2.96 -11.50
C HIS A 96 2.48 -3.27 -11.74
N ILE A 97 3.14 -3.82 -10.73
CA ILE A 97 4.50 -4.33 -10.87
C ILE A 97 4.54 -5.79 -10.42
N ALA A 98 5.17 -6.63 -11.26
CA ALA A 98 5.49 -8.01 -10.95
C ALA A 98 6.98 -8.14 -10.57
N TYR A 99 7.25 -8.72 -9.39
CA TYR A 99 8.60 -9.11 -8.97
C TYR A 99 8.56 -10.22 -7.92
N ARG A 100 9.71 -10.82 -7.62
CA ARG A 100 9.85 -11.82 -6.56
C ARG A 100 9.95 -11.11 -5.20
N ALA A 101 8.90 -11.13 -4.40
CA ALA A 101 8.93 -10.57 -3.05
C ALA A 101 9.52 -11.59 -2.04
N PRO A 102 10.17 -11.17 -0.94
CA PRO A 102 10.48 -12.07 0.17
C PRO A 102 9.22 -12.72 0.73
N ASP A 103 9.33 -13.97 1.21
CA ASP A 103 8.27 -14.56 2.01
C ASP A 103 8.30 -14.00 3.43
N TYR A 104 7.38 -13.08 3.74
CA TYR A 104 7.30 -12.44 5.04
C TYR A 104 6.68 -13.31 6.14
N SER A 105 6.22 -14.53 5.83
CA SER A 105 5.84 -15.50 6.86
C SER A 105 7.06 -16.09 7.58
N LEU A 106 8.24 -16.01 6.95
CA LEU A 106 9.49 -16.56 7.45
C LEU A 106 10.51 -15.42 7.71
N PRO A 107 11.06 -15.29 8.93
CA PRO A 107 12.06 -14.27 9.23
C PRO A 107 13.32 -14.45 8.35
N GLY A 108 13.72 -13.41 7.63
CA GLY A 108 14.94 -13.43 6.81
C GLY A 108 14.83 -14.27 5.54
N ALA A 109 13.62 -14.63 5.11
CA ALA A 109 13.42 -15.52 3.97
C ALA A 109 14.07 -15.02 2.67
N PRO A 110 14.55 -15.95 1.82
CA PRO A 110 14.95 -15.62 0.47
C PRO A 110 13.75 -15.08 -0.32
N LEU A 111 14.04 -14.52 -1.50
CA LEU A 111 13.01 -14.11 -2.44
C LEU A 111 12.15 -15.33 -2.82
N ALA A 112 10.83 -15.17 -2.83
CA ALA A 112 9.92 -16.22 -3.25
C ALA A 112 10.23 -16.65 -4.70
N GLN A 113 10.05 -17.93 -4.99
CA GLN A 113 10.24 -18.45 -6.34
C GLN A 113 9.22 -17.87 -7.32
N GLN A 114 7.97 -17.71 -6.87
CA GLN A 114 6.88 -17.16 -7.66
C GLN A 114 6.86 -15.62 -7.59
N PRO A 115 6.67 -14.94 -8.74
CA PRO A 115 6.48 -13.50 -8.75
C PRO A 115 5.15 -13.13 -8.08
N SER A 116 5.16 -12.03 -7.32
CA SER A 116 3.97 -11.38 -6.80
C SER A 116 3.62 -10.17 -7.65
N ILE A 117 2.34 -9.99 -7.94
CA ILE A 117 1.83 -8.75 -8.54
C ILE A 117 1.45 -7.80 -7.41
N ARG A 118 1.93 -6.55 -7.51
CA ARG A 118 1.59 -5.46 -6.60
C ARG A 118 0.94 -4.33 -7.38
N LEU A 119 -0.22 -3.89 -6.91
CA LEU A 119 -0.82 -2.64 -7.37
C LEU A 119 0.03 -1.48 -6.84
N VAL A 120 0.52 -0.66 -7.75
CA VAL A 120 1.24 0.59 -7.44
C VAL A 120 0.21 1.68 -7.22
N SER A 121 -0.60 1.98 -8.22
CA SER A 121 -1.53 3.10 -8.24
C SER A 121 -2.72 2.84 -9.14
N VAL A 122 -3.75 3.66 -8.95
CA VAL A 122 -4.90 3.78 -9.85
C VAL A 122 -5.06 5.27 -10.09
N ASN A 123 -4.71 5.71 -11.30
CA ASN A 123 -4.64 7.12 -11.66
C ASN A 123 -5.69 7.42 -12.72
N PRO A 124 -6.36 8.58 -12.67
CA PRO A 124 -7.14 9.02 -13.80
C PRO A 124 -6.22 9.41 -14.97
N THR A 125 -6.61 9.11 -16.20
CA THR A 125 -5.85 9.43 -17.42
C THR A 125 -6.63 10.39 -18.30
N VAL A 126 -6.14 11.60 -18.53
CA VAL A 126 -6.89 12.59 -19.33
C VAL A 126 -6.96 12.17 -20.81
N ASP A 127 -5.91 11.50 -21.28
CA ASP A 127 -5.72 10.95 -22.62
C ASP A 127 -4.98 9.61 -22.54
N HIS A 128 -5.16 8.75 -23.55
CA HIS A 128 -4.53 7.41 -23.62
C HIS A 128 -3.19 7.47 -24.39
N SER A 129 -2.47 8.58 -24.30
CA SER A 129 -1.17 8.72 -24.97
C SER A 129 -0.07 7.99 -24.19
N SER A 130 0.87 7.39 -24.92
CA SER A 130 2.03 6.73 -24.32
C SER A 130 2.91 7.70 -23.51
N ALA A 131 2.89 8.99 -23.85
CA ALA A 131 3.58 10.04 -23.10
C ALA A 131 3.01 10.22 -21.69
N VAL A 132 1.67 10.28 -21.55
CA VAL A 132 1.01 10.45 -20.25
C VAL A 132 1.09 9.20 -19.39
N SER A 133 1.00 8.02 -19.97
CA SER A 133 1.25 6.76 -19.24
C SER A 133 2.68 6.70 -18.68
N LYS A 134 3.68 7.06 -19.50
CA LYS A 134 5.09 7.14 -19.07
C LYS A 134 5.30 8.16 -17.95
N GLU A 135 4.67 9.33 -18.04
CA GLU A 135 4.72 10.34 -16.98
C GLU A 135 4.08 9.82 -15.68
N GLY A 136 2.94 9.15 -15.78
CA GLY A 136 2.28 8.49 -14.65
C GLY A 136 3.20 7.52 -13.92
N TRP A 137 3.86 6.63 -14.66
CA TRP A 137 4.87 5.72 -14.12
C TRP A 137 6.03 6.46 -13.46
N THR A 138 6.56 7.48 -14.11
CA THR A 138 7.68 8.28 -13.60
C THR A 138 7.32 8.93 -12.25
N ASN A 139 6.12 9.49 -12.15
CA ASN A 139 5.60 10.10 -10.93
C ASN A 139 5.40 9.09 -9.80
N ASP A 140 4.84 7.92 -10.11
CA ASP A 140 4.64 6.85 -9.13
C ASP A 140 5.95 6.31 -8.57
N LEU A 141 6.93 6.08 -9.45
CA LEU A 141 8.25 5.58 -9.08
C LEU A 141 9.03 6.63 -8.28
N ALA A 142 8.99 7.90 -8.68
CA ALA A 142 9.59 8.99 -7.92
C ALA A 142 9.00 9.09 -6.51
N THR A 143 7.67 8.93 -6.40
CA THR A 143 6.94 8.94 -5.13
C THR A 143 7.36 7.77 -4.22
N ILE A 144 7.46 6.55 -4.78
CA ILE A 144 7.95 5.37 -4.06
C ILE A 144 9.39 5.59 -3.57
N MET A 145 10.26 6.06 -4.46
CA MET A 145 11.67 6.29 -4.17
C MET A 145 11.86 7.33 -3.06
N SER A 146 11.13 8.45 -3.12
CA SER A 146 11.18 9.52 -2.11
C SER A 146 10.69 9.04 -0.74
N MET A 147 9.59 8.27 -0.71
CA MET A 147 9.10 7.67 0.54
C MET A 147 10.07 6.64 1.10
N TYR A 148 10.67 5.81 0.25
CA TYR A 148 11.62 4.80 0.68
C TYR A 148 12.92 5.43 1.18
N SER A 149 13.50 6.40 0.48
CA SER A 149 14.78 7.01 0.86
C SER A 149 14.73 7.68 2.24
N THR A 150 13.58 8.24 2.60
CA THR A 150 13.37 8.95 3.88
C THR A 150 12.92 8.04 5.03
N CYS A 151 12.53 6.78 4.75
CA CYS A 151 11.95 5.92 5.78
C CYS A 151 13.01 5.25 6.69
N PRO A 152 12.62 4.85 7.92
CA PRO A 152 13.51 4.11 8.82
C PRO A 152 14.04 2.80 8.25
N LEU A 153 13.28 2.15 7.34
CA LEU A 153 13.69 0.88 6.73
C LEU A 153 14.91 1.06 5.81
N SER A 154 14.94 2.12 4.99
CA SER A 154 16.12 2.50 4.19
C SER A 154 17.33 2.73 5.09
N LYS A 155 17.17 3.55 6.14
CA LYS A 155 18.25 3.85 7.10
C LYS A 155 18.82 2.61 7.79
N ARG A 156 17.95 1.67 8.19
CA ARG A 156 18.36 0.43 8.87
C ARG A 156 19.07 -0.55 7.94
N THR A 157 18.68 -0.57 6.66
CA THR A 157 19.23 -1.51 5.67
C THR A 157 20.42 -0.94 4.90
N SER A 158 20.66 0.37 5.02
CA SER A 158 21.66 1.11 4.24
C SER A 158 21.49 0.91 2.72
N LEU A 159 20.25 0.65 2.29
CA LEU A 159 19.91 0.44 0.90
C LEU A 159 19.21 1.69 0.35
N ALA A 160 19.80 2.31 -0.66
CA ALA A 160 19.17 3.37 -1.44
C ALA A 160 18.65 2.81 -2.76
N LEU A 161 17.45 3.22 -3.17
CA LEU A 161 16.91 2.95 -4.50
C LEU A 161 17.14 4.20 -5.37
N THR A 162 17.81 4.04 -6.51
CA THR A 162 17.99 5.13 -7.48
C THR A 162 17.24 4.86 -8.78
N ILE A 163 16.93 5.91 -9.55
CA ILE A 163 16.23 5.78 -10.84
C ILE A 163 17.06 4.92 -11.80
N ARG A 164 18.39 5.12 -11.81
CA ARG A 164 19.31 4.34 -12.65
C ARG A 164 19.25 2.85 -12.35
N GLU A 165 19.27 2.48 -11.07
CA GLU A 165 19.17 1.07 -10.66
C GLU A 165 17.81 0.46 -11.00
N LEU A 166 16.74 1.25 -10.84
CA LEU A 166 15.40 0.81 -11.19
C LEU A 166 15.27 0.59 -12.69
N ALA A 167 15.77 1.52 -13.51
CA ALA A 167 15.79 1.42 -14.96
C ALA A 167 16.58 0.18 -15.45
N GLN A 168 17.69 -0.15 -14.79
CA GLN A 168 18.45 -1.39 -15.09
C GLN A 168 17.71 -2.67 -14.69
N LYS A 169 16.81 -2.58 -13.70
CA LYS A 169 16.05 -3.72 -13.16
C LYS A 169 14.70 -3.91 -13.83
N LEU A 170 14.19 -2.88 -14.50
CA LEU A 170 12.96 -2.93 -15.26
C LEU A 170 13.22 -3.74 -16.53
N ARG A 171 12.75 -4.98 -16.57
CA ARG A 171 13.05 -5.93 -17.65
C ARG A 171 12.02 -5.92 -18.79
N GLY A 172 10.91 -5.23 -18.61
CA GLY A 172 9.85 -5.12 -19.61
C GLY A 172 8.65 -4.36 -19.05
N GLY A 173 7.96 -3.68 -19.96
CA GLY A 173 6.62 -3.16 -19.75
C GLY A 173 5.73 -3.79 -20.81
N ASN A 174 4.68 -4.50 -20.41
CA ASN A 174 3.61 -4.83 -21.32
C ASN A 174 2.62 -3.68 -21.25
N THR A 175 2.85 -2.64 -22.04
CA THR A 175 1.88 -1.56 -22.22
C THR A 175 1.37 -1.65 -23.64
N ASP A 176 0.06 -1.65 -23.80
CA ASP A 176 -0.61 -1.85 -25.10
C ASP A 176 -0.49 -0.61 -26.01
N HIS A 177 0.32 0.37 -25.61
CA HIS A 177 0.52 1.70 -26.20
C HIS A 177 1.99 2.12 -26.20
#